data_AF-T0M993-F1
#
_entry.id   AF-T0M993-F1
#
_cell.length_a   1.000
_cell.length_b   1.000
_cell.length_c   1.000
_cell.angle_alpha   90.00
_cell.angle_beta   90.00
_cell.angle_gamma   90.00
#
_symmetry.space_group_name_H-M   'P 1'
#
loop_
_entity.id
_entity.type
_entity.pdbx_description
1 polymer ?
#
loop_
_entity_poly.entity_id
_entity_poly.type
_entity_poly.pdbx_seq_one_letter_code
_entity_poly.pdbx_strand_id
1 'polypeptide(L)'
;MRDILKDTTNIKKGKNHKIEKNEKKELLEHIKNVYHTTKDYSFKYDLSKCIEIIEGKENQEVIELKNALEELIKENERLLDENTILYMEKTNKST
;
A
#
# COMPACT_ATOMS: atom_id res chain seq x y z
N MET A 1 -32.68 -29.02 26.28
CA MET A 1 -32.72 -27.90 25.33
C MET A 1 -31.31 -27.65 24.83
N ARG A 2 -31.02 -28.03 23.58
CA ARG A 2 -29.73 -27.77 22.92
C ARG A 2 -29.97 -26.63 21.94
N ASP A 3 -29.73 -25.40 22.40
CA ASP A 3 -29.78 -24.22 21.54
C ASP A 3 -28.36 -23.86 21.10
N ILE A 4 -28.01 -24.51 19.98
CA ILE A 4 -27.26 -24.03 18.82
C ILE A 4 -26.72 -22.59 18.96
N LEU A 5 -25.44 -22.47 19.33
CA LEU A 5 -24.65 -21.27 19.03
C LEU A 5 -24.48 -21.20 17.51
N LYS A 6 -25.32 -20.42 16.84
CA LYS A 6 -25.13 -20.05 15.43
C LYS A 6 -23.93 -19.11 15.35
N ASP A 7 -22.79 -19.68 15.03
CA ASP A 7 -21.57 -18.98 14.67
C ASP A 7 -21.84 -18.13 13.40
N THR A 8 -22.04 -16.82 13.57
CA THR A 8 -22.34 -15.87 12.48
C THR A 8 -21.08 -15.23 11.89
N THR A 9 -19.91 -15.76 12.21
CA THR A 9 -18.59 -15.20 11.89
C THR A 9 -18.25 -15.21 10.38
N ASN A 10 -19.20 -15.55 9.50
CA ASN A 10 -19.02 -15.54 8.04
C ASN A 10 -20.08 -14.76 7.24
N ILE A 11 -20.86 -13.87 7.85
CA ILE A 11 -21.84 -13.04 7.11
C ILE A 11 -21.35 -11.61 6.97
N LYS A 12 -20.49 -11.40 5.97
CA LYS A 12 -20.65 -10.41 4.88
C LYS A 12 -19.36 -10.41 4.06
N LYS A 13 -19.40 -11.05 2.89
CA LYS A 13 -18.56 -10.67 1.75
C LYS A 13 -18.86 -9.20 1.45
N GLY A 14 -18.09 -8.30 2.05
CA GLY A 14 -18.09 -6.90 1.69
C GLY A 14 -17.80 -6.82 0.20
N LYS A 15 -18.79 -6.38 -0.58
CA LYS A 15 -18.56 -6.00 -1.96
C LYS A 15 -17.48 -4.93 -1.90
N ASN A 16 -16.27 -5.20 -2.43
CA ASN A 16 -15.29 -4.16 -2.68
C ASN A 16 -15.91 -3.22 -3.72
N HIS A 17 -16.65 -2.21 -3.25
CA HIS A 17 -17.06 -1.11 -4.09
C HIS A 17 -15.77 -0.41 -4.48
N LYS A 18 -15.43 -0.49 -5.77
CA LYS A 18 -14.54 0.51 -6.36
C LYS A 18 -15.28 1.82 -6.16
N ILE A 19 -14.93 2.53 -5.09
CA ILE A 19 -15.42 3.87 -4.78
C ILE A 19 -15.26 4.67 -6.06
N GLU A 20 -16.37 5.11 -6.64
CA GLU A 20 -16.30 5.95 -7.84
C GLU A 20 -15.49 7.20 -7.49
N LYS A 21 -14.65 7.68 -8.42
CA LYS A 21 -13.74 8.83 -8.17
C LYS A 21 -14.45 10.04 -7.53
N ASN A 22 -15.76 10.17 -7.76
CA ASN A 22 -16.59 11.23 -7.22
C ASN A 22 -16.86 11.06 -5.71
N GLU A 23 -17.21 9.87 -5.25
CA GLU A 23 -17.48 9.57 -3.83
C GLU A 23 -16.25 9.83 -2.95
N LYS A 24 -15.04 9.49 -3.44
CA LYS A 24 -13.79 9.79 -2.75
C LYS A 24 -13.60 11.29 -2.53
N LYS A 25 -13.92 12.10 -3.54
CA LYS A 25 -13.76 13.56 -3.49
C LYS A 25 -14.75 14.19 -2.52
N GLU A 26 -16.01 13.76 -2.58
CA GLU A 26 -17.07 14.24 -1.69
C GLU A 26 -16.78 13.88 -0.22
N LEU A 27 -16.32 12.66 0.04
CA LEU A 27 -15.90 12.23 1.38
C LEU A 27 -14.73 13.06 1.90
N LEU A 28 -13.72 13.29 1.06
CA LEU A 28 -12.54 14.07 1.43
C LEU A 28 -12.91 15.51 1.79
N GLU A 29 -13.79 16.13 1.00
CA GLU A 29 -14.29 17.48 1.25
C GLU A 29 -15.05 17.55 2.58
N HIS A 30 -15.89 16.55 2.86
CA HIS A 30 -16.61 16.46 4.12
C HIS A 30 -15.66 16.36 5.32
N ILE A 31 -14.68 15.46 5.28
CA ILE A 31 -13.70 15.27 6.34
C ILE A 31 -12.86 16.55 6.55
N LYS A 32 -12.46 17.22 5.47
CA LYS A 32 -11.76 18.50 5.54
C LYS A 32 -12.60 19.57 6.22
N ASN A 33 -13.89 19.67 5.92
CA ASN A 33 -14.78 20.62 6.57
C ASN A 33 -14.89 20.36 8.08
N VAL A 34 -15.02 19.09 8.49
CA VAL A 34 -15.03 18.72 9.92
C VAL A 34 -13.68 19.06 10.59
N TYR A 35 -12.55 18.80 9.93
CA TYR A 35 -11.21 19.13 10.44
C TYR A 35 -11.02 20.63 10.71
N HIS A 36 -11.57 21.51 9.87
CA HIS A 36 -11.46 22.96 10.02
C HIS A 36 -12.42 23.52 11.08
N THR A 37 -13.54 22.84 11.33
CA THR A 37 -14.58 23.31 12.25
C THR A 37 -14.46 22.75 13.66
N THR A 38 -13.82 21.58 13.81
CA THR A 38 -13.59 20.99 15.12
C THR A 38 -12.56 21.78 15.94
N LYS A 39 -12.83 21.90 17.25
CA LYS A 39 -11.91 22.47 18.24
C LYS A 39 -11.20 21.41 19.07
N ASP A 40 -11.64 20.15 18.97
CA ASP A 40 -11.01 19.03 19.66
C ASP A 40 -9.70 18.66 18.95
N TYR A 41 -8.59 18.81 19.67
CA TYR A 41 -7.25 18.55 19.14
C TYR A 41 -6.98 17.08 18.84
N SER A 42 -7.50 16.16 19.66
CA SER A 42 -7.36 14.73 19.45
C SER A 42 -8.12 14.30 18.20
N PHE A 43 -9.36 14.75 18.07
CA PHE A 43 -10.15 14.45 16.88
C PHE A 43 -9.57 15.10 15.62
N LYS A 44 -8.99 16.30 15.74
CA LYS A 44 -8.31 16.98 14.64
C LYS A 44 -7.09 16.18 14.15
N TYR A 45 -6.32 15.59 15.05
CA TYR A 45 -5.22 14.69 14.70
C TYR A 45 -5.71 13.46 13.94
N ASP A 46 -6.75 12.80 14.44
CA ASP A 46 -7.33 11.62 13.79
C ASP A 46 -7.84 11.93 12.38
N LEU A 47 -8.52 13.08 12.21
CA LEU A 47 -8.99 13.55 10.91
C LEU A 47 -7.82 13.85 9.95
N SER A 48 -6.72 14.43 10.45
CA SER A 48 -5.51 14.64 9.64
C SER A 48 -4.97 13.32 9.08
N LYS A 49 -4.92 12.29 9.92
CA LYS A 49 -4.47 10.95 9.51
C LYS A 49 -5.42 10.31 8.50
N CYS A 50 -6.73 10.45 8.69
CA CYS A 50 -7.72 10.02 7.71
C CYS A 50 -7.55 10.72 6.36
N ILE A 51 -7.26 12.03 6.35
CA ILE A 51 -7.02 12.79 5.10
C ILE A 51 -5.76 12.27 4.40
N GLU A 52 -4.65 12.09 5.12
CA GLU A 52 -3.39 11.54 4.57
C GLU A 52 -3.62 10.17 3.89
N ILE A 53 -4.30 9.26 4.60
CA ILE A 53 -4.62 7.91 4.11
C ILE A 53 -5.51 7.97 2.86
N ILE A 54 -6.57 8.77 2.88
CA ILE A 54 -7.51 8.85 1.75
C ILE A 54 -6.85 9.52 0.53
N GLU A 55 -6.04 10.57 0.72
CA GLU A 55 -5.32 11.21 -0.38
C GLU A 55 -4.27 10.30 -1.01
N GLY A 56 -3.93 9.17 -0.37
CA GLY A 56 -2.85 8.30 -0.83
C GLY A 56 -1.51 9.03 -0.73
N LYS A 57 -1.40 9.99 0.19
CA LYS A 57 -0.12 10.55 0.62
C LYS A 57 0.54 9.50 1.50
N GLU A 58 0.95 8.41 0.85
CA GLU A 58 1.78 7.38 1.46
C GLU A 58 3.03 8.06 2.04
N ASN A 59 3.56 7.47 3.11
CA ASN A 59 4.80 7.96 3.72
C ASN A 59 5.85 8.06 2.62
N GLN A 60 6.35 9.27 2.35
CA GLN A 60 7.35 9.54 1.32
C GLN A 60 8.56 8.61 1.43
N GLU A 61 8.92 8.25 2.67
CA GLU A 61 9.95 7.25 3.00
C GLU A 61 9.66 5.86 2.40
N VAL A 62 8.40 5.43 2.38
CA VAL A 62 8.00 4.13 1.81
C VAL A 62 8.13 4.14 0.29
N ILE A 63 7.79 5.26 -0.36
CA ILE A 63 7.96 5.42 -1.82
C ILE A 63 9.44 5.38 -2.18
N GLU A 64 10.26 6.13 -1.44
CA GLU A 64 11.71 6.19 -1.63
C GLU A 64 12.36 4.82 -1.43
N LEU A 65 12.01 4.11 -0.34
CA LEU A 65 12.49 2.75 -0.08
C LEU A 65 12.08 1.76 -1.17
N LYS A 66 10.85 1.86 -1.68
CA LYS A 66 10.36 1.01 -2.76
C LYS A 66 11.16 1.24 -4.04
N ASN A 67 11.40 2.50 -4.42
CA ASN A 67 12.18 2.84 -5.60
C ASN A 67 13.63 2.33 -5.48
N ALA A 68 14.26 2.54 -4.32
CA ALA A 68 15.61 2.03 -4.05
C ALA A 68 15.69 0.50 -4.15
N LEU A 69 14.67 -0.21 -3.66
CA LEU A 69 14.59 -1.66 -3.76
C LEU A 69 14.43 -2.12 -5.23
N GLU A 70 13.59 -1.45 -6.01
CA GLU A 70 13.40 -1.77 -7.44
C GLU A 70 14.69 -1.56 -8.25
N GLU A 71 15.45 -0.49 -7.96
CA GLU A 71 16.76 -0.27 -8.59
C GLU A 71 17.75 -1.36 -8.23
N LEU A 72 17.80 -1.76 -6.95
CA LEU A 72 18.73 -2.79 -6.48
C LEU A 72 18.41 -4.17 -7.06
N ILE A 73 17.13 -4.52 -7.22
CA ILE A 73 16.71 -5.76 -7.87
C ILE A 73 17.17 -5.79 -9.34
N LYS A 74 16.92 -4.71 -10.09
CA LYS A 74 17.34 -4.61 -11.50
C LYS A 74 18.86 -4.75 -11.67
N GLU A 75 19.61 -4.10 -10.80
CA GLU A 75 21.07 -4.19 -10.84
C GLU A 75 21.56 -5.59 -10.50
N ASN A 76 20.93 -6.25 -9.51
CA ASN A 76 21.28 -7.61 -9.16
C ASN A 76 20.98 -8.59 -10.30
N GLU A 77 19.84 -8.46 -10.98
CA GLU A 77 19.51 -9.25 -12.18
C GLU A 77 20.56 -9.05 -13.28
N ARG A 78 20.93 -7.79 -13.57
CA ARG A 78 21.99 -7.46 -14.54
C ARG A 78 23.32 -8.15 -14.21
N LEU A 79 23.75 -8.08 -12.95
CA LEU A 79 24.99 -8.71 -12.49
C LEU A 79 24.92 -10.25 -12.55
N LEU A 80 23.74 -10.82 -12.34
CA LEU A 80 23.53 -12.27 -12.43
C LEU A 80 23.69 -12.76 -13.87
N ASP A 81 23.14 -12.02 -14.82
CA ASP A 81 23.28 -12.28 -16.26
C ASP A 81 24.75 -12.15 -16.69
N GLU A 82 25.43 -11.08 -16.28
CA GLU A 82 26.86 -10.87 -16.59
C GLU A 82 27.74 -11.98 -16.02
N ASN A 83 27.50 -12.37 -14.76
CA ASN A 83 28.21 -13.49 -14.14
C ASN A 83 27.97 -14.78 -14.92
N THR A 84 26.72 -15.05 -15.31
CA THR A 84 26.37 -16.25 -16.07
C THR A 84 27.14 -16.32 -17.39
N ILE A 85 27.21 -15.21 -18.13
CA ILE A 85 27.99 -15.11 -19.38
C ILE A 85 29.47 -15.38 -19.10
N LEU A 86 30.05 -14.71 -18.10
CA LEU A 86 31.47 -14.87 -17.74
C LEU A 86 31.80 -16.30 -17.32
N TYR A 87 30.92 -16.96 -16.56
CA TYR A 87 31.09 -18.36 -16.18
C TYR A 87 31.11 -19.27 -17.40
N MET A 88 30.19 -19.09 -18.36
CA MET A 88 30.16 -19.86 -19.60
C MET A 88 31.43 -19.65 -20.43
N GLU A 89 31.90 -18.41 -20.57
CA GLU A 89 33.15 -18.11 -21.28
C GLU A 89 34.37 -18.76 -20.62
N LYS A 90 34.43 -18.74 -19.28
CA LYS A 90 35.53 -19.35 -18.52
C LYS A 90 35.56 -20.87 -18.66
N THR A 91 34.40 -21.52 -18.63
CA THR A 91 34.31 -22.97 -18.85
C THR A 91 34.68 -23.35 -20.29
N ASN A 92 34.27 -22.56 -21.28
CA ASN A 92 34.58 -22.82 -22.69
C ASN A 92 36.06 -22.58 -23.04
N LYS A 93 36.75 -21.68 -22.34
CA LYS A 93 38.20 -21.44 -22.52
C LYS A 93 39.10 -22.44 -21.77
N SER A 94 38.53 -23.25 -20.87
CA SER A 94 39.28 -24.24 -20.06
C SER A 94 39.20 -25.66 -20.63
N THR A 95 38.60 -25.85 -21.81
CA THR A 95 38.48 -27.12 -22.54
C THR A 95 39.29 -27.03 -23.83
#